data_AF-A0A849V2G2-F1
#
_entry.id   AF-A0A849V2G2-F1
#
_cell.length_a   1.000
_cell.length_b   1.000
_cell.length_c   1.000
_cell.angle_alpha   90.00
_cell.angle_beta   90.00
_cell.angle_gamma   90.00
#
_symmetry.space_group_name_H-M   'P 1'
#
loop_
_entity.id
_entity.type
_entity.pdbx_description
1 polymer ?
#
loop_
_entity_poly.entity_id
_entity_poly.type
_entity_poly.pdbx_seq_one_letter_code
_entity_poly.pdbx_strand_id
1 'polypeptide(L)'
;MEHLTNLNLEKESTKFLFLLVLADLAFMMVHGLYKMHLVSNAMFSIRMDFGYAEIYQYVKEYWIVALLFLAAIKTRRIIYFAWSLLFLYLLLDDSLQIHEKLGAYLVNYFGFQPLFNLRAEDFGELTVSAFFGFLLFTFIGASYLFSDLVAKRISKHLFILVMSVAFFGIIVDMLHTAIPWGKTFIGLIEDGGEMLVMSIIAWYVFDMKTEPNKNDR
;
A
#
# COMPACT_ATOMS: atom_id res chain seq x y z
N MET A 1 -19.93 22.73 16.05
CA MET A 1 -19.44 22.42 14.69
C MET A 1 -18.32 23.39 14.34
N GLU A 2 -17.21 23.34 15.07
CA GLU A 2 -16.13 24.34 14.96
C GLU A 2 -14.75 23.67 15.17
N HIS A 3 -14.58 22.47 14.60
CA HIS A 3 -13.36 21.68 14.81
C HIS A 3 -12.75 21.07 13.53
N LEU A 4 -13.22 21.45 12.34
CA LEU A 4 -12.79 20.84 11.06
C LEU A 4 -12.03 21.77 10.10
N THR A 5 -11.71 23.01 10.47
CA THR A 5 -11.08 23.96 9.54
C THR A 5 -9.83 24.60 10.11
N ASN A 6 -8.75 23.81 10.21
CA ASN A 6 -7.38 24.33 10.21
C ASN A 6 -6.42 23.26 9.64
N LEU A 7 -6.76 22.72 8.46
CA LEU A 7 -5.73 22.15 7.60
C LEU A 7 -4.85 23.31 7.15
N ASN A 8 -3.61 23.38 7.65
CA ASN A 8 -2.67 24.43 7.29
C ASN A 8 -2.15 24.18 5.85
N LEU A 9 -2.92 24.67 4.87
CA LEU A 9 -2.62 24.56 3.44
C LEU A 9 -1.31 25.25 3.04
N GLU A 10 -0.70 26.05 3.93
CA GLU A 10 0.61 26.66 3.65
C GLU A 10 1.75 25.65 3.71
N LYS A 11 1.58 24.54 4.46
CA LYS A 11 2.64 23.54 4.58
C LYS A 11 2.78 22.74 3.28
N GLU A 12 3.98 22.75 2.70
CA GLU A 12 4.27 22.07 1.42
C GLU A 12 3.89 20.58 1.41
N SER A 13 4.08 19.86 2.52
CA SER A 13 3.64 18.47 2.61
C SER A 13 2.13 18.32 2.54
N THR A 14 1.35 19.27 3.07
CA THR A 14 -0.12 19.23 2.96
C THR A 14 -0.55 19.44 1.50
N LYS A 15 0.08 20.37 0.78
CA LYS A 15 -0.16 20.55 -0.67
C LYS A 15 0.18 19.27 -1.45
N PHE A 16 1.29 18.60 -1.10
CA PHE A 16 1.67 17.33 -1.71
C PHE A 16 0.60 16.24 -1.50
N LEU A 17 0.05 16.09 -0.29
CA LEU A 17 -1.07 15.16 -0.04
C LEU A 17 -2.29 15.48 -0.91
N PHE A 18 -2.67 16.76 -1.00
CA PHE A 18 -3.80 17.17 -1.84
C PHE A 18 -3.59 16.80 -3.30
N LEU A 19 -2.38 17.00 -3.83
CA LEU A 19 -2.05 16.60 -5.20
C LEU A 19 -2.19 15.08 -5.39
N LEU A 20 -1.67 14.28 -4.46
CA LEU A 20 -1.76 12.83 -4.54
C LEU A 20 -3.21 12.33 -4.50
N VAL A 21 -4.00 12.83 -3.55
CA VAL A 21 -5.41 12.45 -3.39
C VAL A 21 -6.27 12.94 -4.55
N LEU A 22 -6.03 14.14 -5.07
CA LEU A 22 -6.74 14.61 -6.27
C LEU A 22 -6.46 13.74 -7.48
N ALA A 23 -5.22 13.26 -7.64
CA ALA A 23 -4.90 12.29 -8.68
C ALA A 23 -5.60 10.95 -8.46
N ASP A 24 -5.64 10.41 -7.23
CA ASP A 24 -6.40 9.19 -6.91
C ASP A 24 -7.89 9.35 -7.29
N LEU A 25 -8.51 10.46 -6.88
CA LEU A 25 -9.91 10.76 -7.19
C LEU A 25 -10.15 10.91 -8.70
N ALA A 26 -9.19 11.47 -9.43
CA ALA A 26 -9.28 11.55 -10.89
C ALA A 26 -9.26 10.15 -11.53
N PHE A 27 -8.40 9.24 -11.07
CA PHE A 27 -8.39 7.85 -11.54
C PHE A 27 -9.70 7.12 -11.23
N MET A 28 -10.24 7.28 -10.01
CA MET A 28 -11.54 6.73 -9.64
C MET A 28 -12.68 7.27 -10.52
N MET A 29 -12.69 8.57 -10.79
CA MET A 29 -13.68 9.20 -11.66
C MET A 29 -13.58 8.67 -13.09
N VAL A 30 -12.36 8.58 -13.63
CA VAL A 30 -12.10 8.06 -14.99
C VAL A 30 -12.48 6.58 -15.10
N HIS A 31 -12.25 5.78 -14.06
CA HIS A 31 -12.76 4.40 -14.00
C HIS A 31 -14.29 4.34 -14.02
N GLY A 32 -14.97 5.24 -13.30
CA GLY A 32 -16.43 5.37 -13.36
C GLY A 32 -16.92 5.65 -14.78
N LEU A 33 -16.29 6.60 -15.48
CA LEU A 33 -16.59 6.90 -16.88
C LEU A 33 -16.33 5.69 -17.81
N TYR A 34 -15.26 4.93 -17.55
CA TYR A 34 -14.96 3.68 -18.27
C TYR A 34 -16.06 2.63 -18.07
N LYS A 35 -16.53 2.43 -16.83
CA LYS A 35 -17.63 1.50 -16.53
C LYS A 35 -18.97 1.94 -17.12
N MET A 36 -19.16 3.25 -17.36
CA MET A 36 -20.31 3.79 -18.08
C MET A 36 -20.17 3.76 -19.62
N HIS A 37 -19.09 3.19 -20.14
CA HIS A 37 -18.77 3.16 -21.58
C HIS A 37 -18.62 4.55 -22.23
N LEU A 38 -18.34 5.59 -21.43
CA LEU A 38 -18.07 6.95 -21.93
C LEU A 38 -16.62 7.11 -22.42
N VAL A 39 -15.72 6.26 -21.92
CA VAL A 39 -14.37 6.06 -22.44
C VAL A 39 -14.14 4.57 -22.66
N SER A 40 -13.42 4.20 -23.71
CA SER A 40 -13.34 2.82 -24.21
C SER A 40 -12.00 2.11 -23.94
N ASN A 41 -10.96 2.84 -23.53
CA ASN A 41 -9.65 2.25 -23.29
C ASN A 41 -9.59 1.57 -21.91
N ALA A 42 -9.31 0.27 -21.88
CA ALA A 42 -9.20 -0.53 -20.66
C ALA A 42 -8.10 -0.04 -19.70
N MET A 43 -7.07 0.66 -20.21
CA MET A 43 -6.00 1.27 -19.40
C MET A 43 -6.50 2.33 -18.41
N PHE A 44 -7.73 2.81 -18.58
CA PHE A 44 -8.41 3.74 -17.67
C PHE A 44 -9.14 3.03 -16.51
N SER A 45 -9.19 1.70 -16.52
CA SER A 45 -9.69 0.96 -15.38
C SER A 45 -8.63 0.96 -14.28
N ILE A 46 -9.00 1.32 -13.04
CA ILE A 46 -8.11 1.17 -11.88
C ILE A 46 -7.73 -0.29 -11.59
N ARG A 47 -8.55 -1.24 -12.05
CA ARG A 47 -8.38 -2.70 -11.90
C ARG A 47 -7.52 -3.38 -12.96
N MET A 48 -6.89 -2.60 -13.83
CA MET A 48 -6.16 -3.15 -14.97
C MET A 48 -4.69 -3.29 -14.60
N ASP A 49 -4.19 -4.51 -14.65
CA ASP A 49 -2.75 -4.79 -14.55
C ASP A 49 -1.99 -4.04 -15.67
N PHE A 50 -0.87 -3.45 -15.29
CA PHE A 50 -0.04 -2.49 -16.01
C PHE A 50 -0.82 -1.26 -16.53
N GLY A 51 -1.99 -0.96 -15.94
CA GLY A 51 -2.82 0.19 -16.26
C GLY A 51 -2.28 1.49 -15.67
N TYR A 52 -2.84 2.63 -16.09
CA TYR A 52 -2.32 3.94 -15.67
C TYR A 52 -2.41 4.17 -14.16
N ALA A 53 -3.45 3.67 -13.50
CA ALA A 53 -3.62 3.79 -12.06
C ALA A 53 -2.58 2.97 -11.30
N GLU A 54 -2.27 1.77 -11.78
CA GLU A 54 -1.28 0.89 -11.15
C GLU A 54 0.14 1.43 -11.31
N ILE A 55 0.52 1.90 -12.51
CA ILE A 55 1.81 2.58 -12.72
C ILE A 55 1.94 3.81 -11.78
N TYR A 56 0.84 4.52 -11.54
CA TYR A 56 0.84 5.61 -10.57
C TYR A 56 1.02 5.13 -9.12
N GLN A 57 0.49 3.96 -8.75
CA GLN A 57 0.78 3.32 -7.46
C GLN A 57 2.28 2.98 -7.34
N TYR A 58 2.89 2.39 -8.36
CA TYR A 58 4.32 2.05 -8.37
C TYR A 58 5.20 3.29 -8.15
N VAL A 59 4.82 4.44 -8.71
CA VAL A 59 5.54 5.70 -8.49
C VAL A 59 5.45 6.13 -7.02
N LYS A 60 4.27 6.00 -6.38
CA LYS A 60 4.12 6.30 -4.94
C LYS A 60 5.00 5.38 -4.09
N GLU A 61 4.98 4.08 -4.37
CA GLU A 61 5.80 3.09 -3.69
C GLU A 61 7.29 3.33 -3.84
N TYR A 62 7.75 3.59 -5.07
CA TYR A 62 9.13 3.93 -5.36
C TYR A 62 9.60 5.10 -4.49
N TRP A 63 8.79 6.17 -4.39
CA TRP A 63 9.15 7.32 -3.55
C TRP A 63 9.12 6.99 -2.06
N ILE A 64 8.18 6.16 -1.60
CA ILE A 64 8.17 5.67 -0.21
C ILE A 64 9.47 4.92 0.09
N VAL A 65 9.88 3.99 -0.77
CA VAL A 65 11.15 3.25 -0.66
C VAL A 65 12.33 4.20 -0.61
N ALA A 66 12.46 5.10 -1.58
CA ALA A 66 13.57 6.05 -1.67
C ALA A 66 13.66 6.94 -0.43
N LEU A 67 12.55 7.50 0.04
CA LEU A 67 12.54 8.40 1.19
C LEU A 67 12.85 7.66 2.51
N LEU A 68 12.32 6.45 2.71
CA LEU A 68 12.64 5.62 3.87
C LEU A 68 14.11 5.18 3.87
N PHE A 69 14.64 4.82 2.71
CA PHE A 69 16.05 4.45 2.55
C PHE A 69 16.97 5.64 2.86
N LEU A 70 16.66 6.83 2.32
CA LEU A 70 17.38 8.06 2.62
C LEU A 70 17.30 8.43 4.11
N ALA A 71 16.13 8.25 4.73
CA ALA A 71 15.97 8.42 6.17
C ALA A 71 16.87 7.45 6.96
N ALA A 72 16.95 6.19 6.55
CA ALA A 72 17.81 5.19 7.18
C ALA A 72 19.28 5.60 7.16
N ILE A 73 19.77 6.08 6.01
CA ILE A 73 21.15 6.59 5.85
C ILE A 73 21.36 7.82 6.73
N LYS A 74 20.49 8.82 6.63
CA LYS A 74 20.65 10.11 7.30
C LYS A 74 20.60 10.00 8.81
N THR A 75 19.73 9.15 9.36
CA THR A 75 19.59 9.00 10.82
C THR A 75 20.39 7.83 11.38
N ARG A 76 20.97 6.97 10.52
CA ARG A 76 21.62 5.71 10.90
C ARG A 76 20.71 4.79 11.74
N ARG A 77 19.43 4.71 11.35
CA ARG A 77 18.43 3.90 12.06
C ARG A 77 17.96 2.76 11.16
N ILE A 78 18.29 1.55 11.56
CA ILE A 78 17.99 0.33 10.79
C ILE A 78 16.49 0.08 10.59
N ILE A 79 15.64 0.62 11.47
CA ILE A 79 14.18 0.52 11.34
C ILE A 79 13.62 1.18 10.08
N TYR A 80 14.20 2.31 9.63
CA TYR A 80 13.77 2.94 8.37
C TYR A 80 14.21 2.10 7.17
N PHE A 81 15.36 1.43 7.26
CA PHE A 81 15.80 0.46 6.26
C PHE A 81 14.87 -0.76 6.23
N ALA A 82 14.46 -1.28 7.38
CA ALA A 82 13.51 -2.39 7.46
C ALA A 82 12.15 -2.04 6.82
N TRP A 83 11.63 -0.84 7.08
CA TRP A 83 10.43 -0.35 6.38
C TRP A 83 10.66 -0.16 4.88
N SER A 84 11.82 0.37 4.47
CA SER A 84 12.18 0.49 3.05
C SER A 84 12.20 -0.86 2.35
N LEU A 85 12.69 -1.92 3.00
CA LEU A 85 12.65 -3.28 2.45
C LEU A 85 11.23 -3.81 2.32
N LEU A 86 10.34 -3.51 3.27
CA LEU A 86 8.94 -3.90 3.16
C LEU A 86 8.26 -3.24 1.96
N PHE A 87 8.40 -1.93 1.79
CA PHE A 87 7.81 -1.24 0.63
C PHE A 87 8.49 -1.62 -0.69
N LEU A 88 9.78 -1.98 -0.66
CA LEU A 88 10.45 -2.51 -1.84
C LEU A 88 9.87 -3.87 -2.21
N TYR A 89 9.57 -4.72 -1.23
CA TYR A 89 8.88 -5.98 -1.49
C TYR A 89 7.50 -5.72 -2.08
N LEU A 90 6.67 -4.83 -1.52
CA LEU A 90 5.34 -4.51 -2.08
C LEU A 90 5.43 -4.08 -3.54
N LEU A 91 6.34 -3.15 -3.85
CA LEU A 91 6.56 -2.70 -5.23
C LEU A 91 6.97 -3.84 -6.17
N LEU A 92 7.86 -4.72 -5.73
CA LEU A 92 8.30 -5.86 -6.53
C LEU A 92 7.21 -6.94 -6.63
N ASP A 93 6.41 -7.10 -5.59
CA ASP A 93 5.32 -8.05 -5.51
C ASP A 93 4.25 -7.70 -6.54
N ASP A 94 3.81 -6.44 -6.58
CA ASP A 94 2.83 -5.98 -7.56
C ASP A 94 3.41 -5.96 -8.98
N SER A 95 4.56 -5.30 -9.19
CA SER A 95 5.13 -5.15 -10.54
C SER A 95 5.61 -6.45 -11.19
N LEU A 96 5.96 -7.46 -10.39
CA LEU A 96 6.36 -8.78 -10.89
C LEU A 96 5.30 -9.84 -10.63
N GLN A 97 4.15 -9.50 -10.03
CA GLN A 97 3.06 -10.40 -9.66
C GLN A 97 3.57 -11.61 -8.86
N ILE A 98 4.36 -11.37 -7.82
CA ILE A 98 5.03 -12.44 -7.06
C ILE A 98 3.97 -13.26 -6.29
N HIS A 99 3.05 -12.61 -5.58
CA HIS A 99 1.98 -13.27 -4.83
C HIS A 99 1.06 -14.09 -5.74
N GLU A 100 0.74 -13.61 -6.94
CA GLU A 100 -0.05 -14.37 -7.92
C GLU A 100 0.69 -15.61 -8.42
N LYS A 101 1.94 -15.45 -8.88
CA LYS A 101 2.73 -16.53 -9.49
C LYS A 101 3.08 -17.61 -8.47
N LEU A 102 3.54 -17.20 -7.28
CA LEU A 102 3.84 -18.14 -6.21
C LEU A 102 2.57 -18.72 -5.61
N GLY A 103 1.48 -17.94 -5.52
CA GLY A 103 0.18 -18.40 -5.05
C GLY A 103 -0.36 -19.52 -5.93
N ALA A 104 -0.38 -19.32 -7.25
CA ALA A 104 -0.76 -20.33 -8.22
C ALA A 104 0.14 -21.58 -8.15
N TYR A 105 1.45 -21.42 -7.91
CA TYR A 105 2.35 -22.54 -7.70
C TYR A 105 1.97 -23.35 -6.44
N LEU A 106 1.69 -22.69 -5.32
CA LEU A 106 1.28 -23.33 -4.07
C LEU A 106 -0.06 -24.07 -4.22
N VAL A 107 -1.03 -23.47 -4.91
CA VAL A 107 -2.33 -24.11 -5.21
C VAL A 107 -2.13 -25.44 -5.92
N ASN A 108 -1.31 -25.45 -6.98
CA ASN A 108 -1.03 -26.66 -7.75
C ASN A 108 -0.25 -27.71 -6.94
N TYR A 109 0.70 -27.28 -6.11
CA TYR A 109 1.55 -28.19 -5.34
C TYR A 109 0.82 -28.82 -4.14
N PHE A 110 0.06 -28.04 -3.39
CA PHE A 110 -0.67 -28.50 -2.20
C PHE A 110 -2.11 -28.92 -2.48
N GLY A 111 -2.62 -28.69 -3.69
CA GLY A 111 -3.97 -29.08 -4.10
C GLY A 111 -5.06 -28.26 -3.39
N PHE A 112 -4.86 -26.95 -3.23
CA PHE A 112 -5.85 -26.08 -2.60
C PHE A 112 -7.20 -26.17 -3.34
N GLN A 113 -8.28 -26.12 -2.58
CA GLN A 113 -9.64 -26.22 -3.10
C GLN A 113 -10.39 -24.90 -2.87
N PRO A 114 -11.25 -24.48 -3.80
CA PRO A 114 -12.16 -23.36 -3.58
C PRO A 114 -13.01 -23.57 -2.32
N LEU A 115 -13.19 -22.52 -1.52
CA LEU A 115 -13.96 -22.56 -0.27
C LEU A 115 -14.57 -21.19 0.01
N PHE A 116 -15.75 -21.13 0.65
CA PHE A 116 -16.43 -19.86 0.97
C PHE A 116 -16.68 -18.93 -0.22
N ASN A 117 -16.89 -19.49 -1.41
CA ASN A 117 -17.04 -18.75 -2.67
C ASN A 117 -15.77 -17.98 -3.11
N LEU A 118 -14.62 -18.32 -2.53
CA LEU A 118 -13.29 -17.89 -2.96
C LEU A 118 -12.66 -18.94 -3.87
N ARG A 119 -11.79 -18.46 -4.76
CA ARG A 119 -10.95 -19.27 -5.64
C ARG A 119 -9.85 -19.93 -4.82
N ALA A 120 -9.26 -21.00 -5.34
CA ALA A 120 -8.11 -21.63 -4.68
C ALA A 120 -6.89 -20.67 -4.70
N GLU A 121 -6.78 -19.89 -5.78
CA GLU A 121 -5.79 -18.85 -6.02
C GLU A 121 -5.77 -17.80 -4.90
N ASP A 122 -6.93 -17.33 -4.45
CA ASP A 122 -7.05 -16.33 -3.37
C ASP A 122 -6.39 -16.85 -2.06
N PHE A 123 -6.49 -18.16 -1.78
CA PHE A 123 -5.79 -18.78 -0.64
C PHE A 123 -4.28 -18.90 -0.86
N GLY A 124 -3.87 -19.17 -2.11
CA GLY A 124 -2.46 -19.19 -2.50
C GLY A 124 -1.80 -17.83 -2.31
N GLU A 125 -2.42 -16.78 -2.85
CA GLU A 125 -1.99 -15.39 -2.71
C GLU A 125 -1.92 -14.97 -1.24
N LEU A 126 -2.98 -15.22 -0.46
CA LEU A 126 -2.98 -14.96 0.98
C LEU A 126 -1.81 -15.65 1.71
N THR A 127 -1.50 -16.90 1.33
CA THR A 127 -0.40 -17.65 1.93
C THR A 127 0.95 -17.01 1.64
N VAL A 128 1.19 -16.58 0.40
CA VAL A 128 2.44 -15.90 0.00
C VAL A 128 2.56 -14.56 0.71
N SER A 129 1.52 -13.74 0.67
CA SER A 129 1.48 -12.42 1.32
C SER A 129 1.68 -12.53 2.84
N ALA A 130 1.06 -13.53 3.48
CA ALA A 130 1.25 -13.80 4.91
C ALA A 130 2.70 -14.24 5.23
N PHE A 131 3.31 -15.07 4.39
CA PHE A 131 4.68 -15.55 4.59
C PHE A 131 5.69 -14.41 4.50
N PHE A 132 5.68 -13.63 3.42
CA PHE A 132 6.60 -12.50 3.25
C PHE A 132 6.30 -11.37 4.23
N GLY A 133 5.02 -11.08 4.48
CA GLY A 133 4.60 -10.15 5.52
C GLY A 133 5.17 -10.52 6.89
N PHE A 134 5.03 -11.78 7.31
CA PHE A 134 5.58 -12.26 8.58
C PHE A 134 7.11 -12.14 8.65
N LEU A 135 7.82 -12.50 7.57
CA LEU A 135 9.27 -12.40 7.48
C LEU A 135 9.74 -10.94 7.65
N LEU A 136 9.14 -10.02 6.90
CA LEU A 136 9.50 -8.59 6.92
C LEU A 136 9.08 -7.92 8.22
N PHE A 137 7.90 -8.24 8.77
CA PHE A 137 7.46 -7.72 10.07
C PHE A 137 8.31 -8.25 11.23
N THR A 138 8.86 -9.47 11.13
CA THR A 138 9.85 -9.96 12.11
C THR A 138 11.11 -9.08 12.09
N PHE A 139 11.60 -8.72 10.90
CA PHE A 139 12.76 -7.84 10.77
C PHE A 139 12.47 -6.42 11.29
N ILE A 140 11.29 -5.87 10.98
CA ILE A 140 10.83 -4.58 11.53
C ILE A 140 10.72 -4.68 13.05
N GLY A 141 10.14 -5.76 13.59
CA GLY A 141 10.01 -6.00 15.02
C GLY A 141 11.36 -6.04 15.74
N ALA A 142 12.35 -6.74 15.18
CA ALA A 142 13.72 -6.76 15.71
C ALA A 142 14.34 -5.35 15.72
N SER A 143 14.26 -4.61 14.60
CA SER A 143 14.77 -3.23 14.52
C SER A 143 14.03 -2.27 15.46
N TYR A 144 12.75 -2.52 15.73
CA TYR A 144 11.91 -1.74 16.62
C TYR A 144 12.38 -1.83 18.07
N LEU A 145 12.85 -3.00 18.53
CA LEU A 145 13.34 -3.17 19.91
C LEU A 145 14.50 -2.22 20.24
N PHE A 146 15.41 -2.00 19.28
CA PHE A 146 16.60 -1.15 19.43
C PHE A 146 16.39 0.32 19.04
N SER A 147 15.17 0.72 18.68
CA SER A 147 14.88 2.07 18.21
C SER A 147 14.49 3.03 19.35
N ASP A 148 14.81 4.32 19.18
CA ASP A 148 14.35 5.39 20.05
C ASP A 148 12.84 5.67 19.92
N LEU A 149 12.31 6.49 20.84
CA LEU A 149 10.88 6.78 20.92
C LEU A 149 10.30 7.43 19.66
N VAL A 150 11.08 8.26 18.95
CA VAL A 150 10.63 8.93 17.72
C VAL A 150 10.49 7.90 16.61
N ALA A 151 11.52 7.07 16.41
CA ALA A 151 11.48 5.99 15.42
C ALA A 151 10.38 4.96 15.72
N LYS A 152 10.18 4.59 16.99
CA LYS A 152 9.09 3.71 17.41
C LYS A 152 7.72 4.29 17.08
N ARG A 153 7.50 5.59 17.32
CA ARG A 153 6.24 6.26 16.96
C ARG A 153 6.01 6.22 15.46
N ILE A 154 7.04 6.54 14.66
CA ILE A 154 6.94 6.50 13.20
C ILE A 154 6.59 5.09 12.72
N SER A 155 7.26 4.08 13.26
CA SER A 155 7.00 2.67 12.93
C SER A 155 5.57 2.25 13.25
N LYS A 156 5.00 2.68 14.39
CA LYS A 156 3.60 2.40 14.71
C LYS A 156 2.63 3.01 13.69
N HIS A 157 2.87 4.24 13.25
CA HIS A 157 2.03 4.87 12.24
C HIS A 157 2.13 4.13 10.90
N LEU A 158 3.35 3.79 10.46
CA LEU A 158 3.56 2.99 9.24
C LEU A 158 2.89 1.62 9.33
N PHE A 159 2.97 0.95 10.49
CA PHE A 159 2.28 -0.32 10.71
C PHE A 159 0.77 -0.18 10.55
N ILE A 160 0.14 0.83 11.17
CA ILE A 160 -1.30 1.06 11.03
C ILE A 160 -1.66 1.33 9.56
N LEU A 161 -0.86 2.13 8.85
CA LEU A 161 -1.11 2.45 7.45
C LEU A 161 -0.94 1.21 6.54
N VAL A 162 0.09 0.40 6.73
CA VAL A 162 0.27 -0.85 5.97
C VAL A 162 -0.84 -1.85 6.27
N MET A 163 -1.27 -1.95 7.54
CA MET A 163 -2.45 -2.77 7.87
C MET A 163 -3.73 -2.22 7.23
N SER A 164 -3.80 -0.92 6.95
CA SER A 164 -4.92 -0.32 6.21
C SER A 164 -4.86 -0.67 4.73
N VAL A 165 -3.67 -0.72 4.11
CA VAL A 165 -3.50 -1.22 2.73
C VAL A 165 -3.91 -2.69 2.66
N ALA A 166 -3.36 -3.53 3.54
CA ALA A 166 -3.70 -4.96 3.61
C ALA A 166 -5.18 -5.21 3.89
N PHE A 167 -5.87 -4.31 4.60
CA PHE A 167 -7.31 -4.39 4.76
C PHE A 167 -8.03 -4.29 3.41
N PHE A 168 -7.66 -3.35 2.55
CA PHE A 168 -8.27 -3.21 1.22
C PHE A 168 -7.84 -4.38 0.31
N GLY A 169 -6.54 -4.61 0.13
CA GLY A 169 -6.03 -5.59 -0.84
C GLY A 169 -6.10 -7.05 -0.44
N ILE A 170 -6.56 -7.35 0.78
CA ILE A 170 -6.83 -8.73 1.19
C ILE A 170 -8.28 -8.86 1.61
N ILE A 171 -8.73 -8.09 2.59
CA ILE A 171 -10.05 -8.32 3.17
C ILE A 171 -11.15 -7.83 2.23
N VAL A 172 -11.02 -6.63 1.66
CA VAL A 172 -12.02 -6.09 0.74
C VAL A 172 -12.02 -6.86 -0.57
N ASP A 173 -10.85 -7.24 -1.11
CA ASP A 173 -10.75 -8.11 -2.29
C ASP A 173 -11.43 -9.48 -2.08
N MET A 174 -11.10 -10.18 -0.99
CA MET A 174 -11.74 -11.47 -0.68
C MET A 174 -13.27 -11.32 -0.52
N LEU A 175 -13.75 -10.22 0.08
CA LEU A 175 -15.18 -9.93 0.16
C LEU A 175 -15.79 -9.64 -1.22
N HIS A 176 -15.09 -8.89 -2.07
CA HIS A 176 -15.50 -8.58 -3.44
C HIS A 176 -15.62 -9.87 -4.28
N THR A 177 -14.74 -10.85 -4.07
CA THR A 177 -14.80 -12.16 -4.73
C THR A 177 -15.91 -13.04 -4.14
N ALA A 178 -16.02 -13.09 -2.81
CA ALA A 178 -17.00 -13.94 -2.12
C ALA A 178 -18.45 -13.47 -2.28
N ILE A 179 -18.71 -12.16 -2.47
CA ILE A 179 -20.06 -11.59 -2.57
C ILE A 179 -20.47 -11.40 -4.05
N PRO A 180 -21.57 -12.02 -4.53
CA PRO A 180 -21.96 -11.93 -5.94
C PRO A 180 -22.48 -10.56 -6.39
N TRP A 181 -23.00 -9.76 -5.47
CA TRP A 181 -23.65 -8.47 -5.75
C TRP A 181 -22.74 -7.30 -5.42
N GLY A 182 -22.93 -6.16 -6.09
CA GLY A 182 -22.16 -4.95 -5.80
C GLY A 182 -20.70 -4.96 -6.28
N LYS A 183 -20.29 -5.95 -7.11
CA LYS A 183 -18.89 -6.14 -7.54
C LYS A 183 -18.19 -4.86 -8.04
N THR A 184 -18.88 -4.05 -8.83
CA THR A 184 -18.33 -2.78 -9.33
C THR A 184 -18.03 -1.79 -8.21
N PHE A 185 -18.93 -1.69 -7.23
CA PHE A 185 -18.78 -0.75 -6.12
C PHE A 185 -17.74 -1.24 -5.09
N ILE A 186 -17.75 -2.54 -4.77
CA ILE A 186 -16.79 -3.11 -3.83
C ILE A 186 -15.38 -3.06 -4.43
N GLY A 187 -15.21 -3.39 -5.72
CA GLY A 187 -13.91 -3.24 -6.38
C GLY A 187 -13.42 -1.78 -6.41
N LEU A 188 -14.31 -0.80 -6.60
CA LEU A 188 -13.91 0.61 -6.49
C LEU A 188 -13.44 0.98 -5.06
N ILE A 189 -14.05 0.40 -4.03
CA ILE A 189 -13.64 0.61 -2.63
C ILE A 189 -12.29 -0.06 -2.35
N GLU A 190 -12.07 -1.25 -2.90
CA GLU A 190 -10.83 -2.02 -2.81
C GLU A 190 -9.66 -1.22 -3.40
N ASP A 191 -9.60 -1.07 -4.73
CA ASP A 191 -8.46 -0.40 -5.39
C ASP A 191 -8.37 1.08 -4.99
N GLY A 192 -9.52 1.76 -4.88
CA GLY A 192 -9.57 3.16 -4.50
C GLY A 192 -9.10 3.38 -3.06
N GLY A 193 -9.44 2.46 -2.15
CA GLY A 193 -9.00 2.47 -0.77
C GLY A 193 -7.49 2.34 -0.65
N GLU A 194 -6.90 1.38 -1.37
CA GLU A 194 -5.44 1.21 -1.45
C GLU A 194 -4.76 2.47 -1.97
N MET A 195 -5.24 3.01 -3.10
CA MET A 195 -4.66 4.21 -3.70
C MET A 195 -4.60 5.37 -2.70
N LEU A 196 -5.69 5.61 -1.97
CA LEU A 196 -5.78 6.68 -0.98
C LEU A 196 -4.85 6.44 0.22
N VAL A 197 -4.80 5.21 0.74
CA VAL A 197 -3.90 4.88 1.85
C VAL A 197 -2.44 5.01 1.42
N MET A 198 -2.08 4.59 0.21
CA MET A 198 -0.74 4.76 -0.34
C MET A 198 -0.35 6.23 -0.50
N SER A 199 -1.29 7.09 -0.88
CA SER A 199 -1.09 8.55 -0.90
C SER A 199 -0.84 9.12 0.49
N ILE A 200 -1.54 8.62 1.51
CA ILE A 200 -1.31 8.99 2.92
C ILE A 200 0.07 8.52 3.39
N ILE A 201 0.51 7.31 3.02
CA ILE A 201 1.85 6.80 3.37
C ILE A 201 2.94 7.64 2.71
N ALA A 202 2.84 7.89 1.41
CA ALA A 202 3.80 8.70 0.67
C ALA A 202 3.92 10.11 1.27
N TRP A 203 2.79 10.74 1.57
CA TRP A 203 2.75 12.01 2.28
C TRP A 203 3.40 11.93 3.66
N TYR A 204 3.06 10.92 4.46
CA TYR A 204 3.54 10.78 5.84
C TYR A 204 5.06 10.60 5.88
N VAL A 205 5.62 9.80 4.98
CA VAL A 205 7.07 9.59 4.83
C VAL A 205 7.76 10.84 4.28
N PHE A 206 7.11 11.61 3.40
CA PHE A 206 7.63 12.90 2.95
C PHE A 206 7.64 13.94 4.09
N ASP A 207 6.63 13.94 4.95
CA ASP A 207 6.48 14.92 6.04
C ASP A 207 7.36 14.63 7.26
N MET A 208 7.73 13.36 7.48
CA MET A 208 8.38 12.98 8.73
C MET A 208 9.71 13.71 8.91
N LYS A 209 9.84 14.41 10.03
CA LYS A 209 11.10 15.08 10.39
C LYS A 209 12.08 14.05 10.93
N THR A 210 13.18 13.87 10.21
CA THR A 210 14.28 12.99 10.61
C THR A 210 15.42 13.80 11.22
N GLU A 211 15.52 13.79 12.55
CA GLU A 211 16.68 14.33 13.25
C GLU A 211 17.84 13.33 13.24
N PRO A 212 19.10 13.78 13.08
CA PRO A 212 20.28 12.92 13.19
C PRO A 212 20.37 12.27 14.58
N ASN A 213 21.04 11.13 14.66
CA ASN A 213 21.28 10.48 15.94
C ASN A 213 22.16 11.37 16.85
N LYS A 214 21.70 11.64 18.08
CA LYS A 214 22.41 12.53 19.03
C LYS A 214 23.67 11.89 19.63
N ASN A 215 23.89 10.59 19.45
CA ASN A 215 25.09 9.89 19.91
C ASN A 215 26.35 10.12 19.04
N ASP A 216 26.28 10.99 18.01
CA ASP A 216 27.41 11.36 17.14
C ASP A 216 28.06 12.71 17.54
N ARG A 217 28.07 13.08 18.83
CA ARG A 217 28.86 14.21 19.37
C ARG A 217 29.66 13.82 20.60
#